data_AF-A0AAV4ADD1-F1
#
_entry.id   AF-A0AAV4ADD1-F1
#
_cell.length_a   1.000
_cell.length_b   1.000
_cell.length_c   1.000
_cell.angle_alpha   90.00
_cell.angle_beta   90.00
_cell.angle_gamma   90.00
#
_symmetry.space_group_name_H-M   'P 1'
#
loop_
_entity.id
_entity.type
_entity.pdbx_description
1 polymer ?
#
loop_
_entity_poly.entity_id
_entity_poly.type
_entity_poly.pdbx_seq_one_letter_code
_entity_poly.pdbx_strand_id
1 'polypeptide(L)'
;MDRIWLLLQFSFATRTNNLDLHIFCLQKLCPLLFSLNHQNYAKYLSVYYIMLINLPQQSKDLLQANRFSVSRSDTPASRTAADMTIEQTINKHAKTSGGIVRLAEANQHITHGVSQGITELNTSQQHIRWPTSN
;
A
#
# COMPACT_ATOMS: atom_id res chain seq x y z
N MET A 1 -7.58 4.54 28.96
CA MET A 1 -7.54 5.49 27.83
C MET A 1 -8.94 5.86 27.45
N ASP A 2 -9.19 7.14 27.19
CA ASP A 2 -10.41 7.59 26.54
C ASP A 2 -10.55 6.93 25.16
N ARG A 3 -11.78 6.57 24.77
CA ARG A 3 -12.10 5.92 23.49
C ARG A 3 -11.68 6.78 22.30
N ILE A 4 -11.85 8.09 22.41
CA ILE A 4 -11.44 9.05 21.39
C ILE A 4 -9.91 9.02 21.24
N TRP A 5 -9.20 9.02 22.36
CA TRP A 5 -7.74 8.97 22.37
C TRP A 5 -7.21 7.68 21.73
N LEU A 6 -7.86 6.54 21.97
CA LEU A 6 -7.53 5.28 21.33
C LEU A 6 -7.64 5.35 19.79
N LEU A 7 -8.71 5.96 19.28
CA LEU A 7 -8.91 6.13 17.83
C LEU A 7 -7.86 7.08 17.22
N LEU A 8 -7.54 8.17 17.92
CA LEU A 8 -6.51 9.11 17.48
C LEU A 8 -5.13 8.46 17.46
N GLN A 9 -4.79 7.65 18.48
CA GLN A 9 -3.54 6.90 18.51
C GLN A 9 -3.46 5.85 17.41
N PHE A 10 -4.55 5.15 17.13
CA PHE A 10 -4.62 4.19 16.02
C PHE A 10 -4.36 4.89 14.67
N SER A 11 -4.96 6.06 14.46
CA SER A 11 -4.74 6.87 13.26
C SER A 11 -3.30 7.36 13.16
N PHE A 12 -2.76 7.85 14.28
CA PHE A 12 -1.37 8.30 14.40
C PHE A 12 -0.37 7.19 14.08
N ALA A 13 -0.57 5.99 14.63
CA ALA A 13 0.26 4.82 14.37
C ALA A 13 0.31 4.48 12.87
N THR A 14 -0.85 4.53 12.22
CA THR A 14 -0.96 4.30 10.76
C THR A 14 -0.21 5.38 9.97
N ARG A 15 -0.41 6.65 10.32
CA ARG A 15 0.21 7.80 9.65
C ARG A 15 1.73 7.86 9.80
N THR A 16 2.26 7.31 10.89
CA THR A 16 3.69 7.31 11.21
C THR A 16 4.39 5.97 10.94
N ASN A 17 3.68 4.99 10.37
CA ASN A 17 4.18 3.63 10.15
C ASN A 17 4.67 2.94 11.45
N ASN A 18 4.08 3.27 12.60
CA ASN A 18 4.42 2.65 13.88
C ASN A 18 3.61 1.37 14.08
N LEU A 19 4.18 0.23 13.68
CA LEU A 19 3.52 -1.07 13.73
C LEU A 19 3.19 -1.51 15.17
N ASP A 20 4.09 -1.28 16.12
CA ASP A 20 3.91 -1.75 17.50
C ASP A 20 2.77 -0.99 18.19
N LEU A 21 2.71 0.33 18.00
CA LEU A 21 1.60 1.15 18.49
C LEU A 21 0.29 0.77 17.79
N HIS A 22 0.34 0.41 16.52
CA HIS A 22 -0.83 -0.07 15.78
C HIS A 22 -1.37 -1.37 16.40
N ILE A 23 -0.52 -2.35 16.65
CA ILE A 23 -0.87 -3.62 17.30
C ILE A 23 -1.44 -3.39 18.70
N PHE A 24 -0.82 -2.50 19.50
CA PHE A 24 -1.33 -2.13 20.81
C PHE A 24 -2.75 -1.55 20.73
N CYS A 25 -3.01 -0.66 19.78
CA CYS A 25 -4.33 -0.08 19.58
C CYS A 25 -5.36 -1.13 19.15
N LEU A 26 -5.00 -2.05 18.26
CA LEU A 26 -5.87 -3.16 17.82
C LEU A 26 -6.33 -4.02 18.99
N GLN A 27 -5.41 -4.38 19.89
CA GLN A 27 -5.72 -5.15 21.08
C GLN A 27 -6.83 -4.50 21.94
N LYS A 28 -6.83 -3.17 22.02
CA LYS A 28 -7.84 -2.39 22.78
C LYS A 28 -9.11 -2.12 21.98
N LEU A 29 -9.03 -2.03 20.66
CA LEU A 29 -10.17 -1.81 19.76
C LEU A 29 -11.08 -3.05 19.66
N CYS A 30 -10.52 -4.26 19.67
CA CYS A 30 -11.30 -5.49 19.61
C CYS A 30 -12.45 -5.56 20.65
N PRO A 31 -12.19 -5.46 21.98
CA PRO A 31 -13.26 -5.48 22.97
C PRO A 31 -14.19 -4.27 22.88
N LEU A 32 -13.67 -3.11 22.46
CA LEU A 32 -14.50 -1.92 22.25
C LEU A 32 -15.54 -2.14 21.15
N LEU A 33 -15.15 -2.71 20.00
CA LEU A 33 -16.07 -3.00 18.90
C LEU A 33 -17.13 -4.03 19.28
N PHE A 34 -16.78 -5.04 20.08
CA PHE A 34 -17.76 -5.96 20.66
C PHE A 34 -18.78 -5.21 21.53
N SER A 35 -18.31 -4.29 22.38
CA SER A 35 -19.20 -3.50 23.25
C SER A 35 -20.13 -2.55 22.50
N LEU A 36 -19.74 -2.13 21.29
CA LEU A 36 -20.52 -1.24 20.41
C LEU A 36 -21.41 -2.02 19.43
N ASN A 37 -21.57 -3.33 19.61
CA ASN A 37 -22.35 -4.21 18.75
C ASN A 37 -21.88 -4.24 17.27
N HIS A 38 -20.60 -3.94 17.01
CA HIS A 38 -19.99 -4.07 15.69
C HIS A 38 -19.36 -5.45 15.51
N GLN A 39 -20.16 -6.51 15.66
CA GLN A 39 -19.66 -7.89 15.77
C GLN A 39 -18.84 -8.36 14.57
N ASN A 40 -19.28 -8.03 13.34
CA ASN A 40 -18.55 -8.40 12.13
C ASN A 40 -17.16 -7.75 12.10
N TYR A 41 -17.09 -6.45 12.39
CA TYR A 41 -15.81 -5.75 12.48
C TYR A 41 -14.93 -6.32 13.60
N ALA A 42 -15.50 -6.56 14.79
CA ALA A 42 -14.77 -7.12 15.91
C ALA A 42 -14.19 -8.51 15.61
N LYS A 43 -14.95 -9.37 14.92
CA LYS A 43 -14.51 -10.71 14.48
C LYS A 43 -13.32 -10.61 13.54
N TYR A 44 -13.45 -9.86 12.44
CA TYR A 44 -12.37 -9.74 11.46
C TYR A 44 -11.14 -9.02 12.04
N LEU A 45 -11.35 -8.00 12.88
CA LEU A 45 -10.26 -7.29 13.55
C LEU A 45 -9.49 -8.21 14.50
N SER A 46 -10.17 -9.11 15.20
CA SER A 46 -9.53 -10.08 16.10
C SER A 46 -8.66 -11.06 15.33
N VAL A 47 -9.12 -11.56 14.18
CA VAL A 47 -8.33 -12.41 13.29
C VAL A 47 -7.11 -11.65 12.77
N TYR A 48 -7.31 -10.42 12.28
CA TYR A 48 -6.22 -9.56 11.80
C TYR A 48 -5.17 -9.30 12.89
N TYR A 49 -5.60 -9.00 14.11
CA TYR A 49 -4.71 -8.82 15.26
C TYR A 49 -3.88 -10.09 15.54
N ILE A 50 -4.53 -11.27 15.57
CA ILE A 50 -3.84 -12.55 15.79
C ILE A 50 -2.83 -12.81 14.67
N MET A 51 -3.17 -12.55 13.41
CA MET A 51 -2.24 -12.70 12.29
C MET A 51 -1.01 -11.80 12.47
N LEU A 52 -1.20 -10.53 12.83
CA LEU A 52 -0.10 -9.56 13.02
C LEU A 52 0.86 -9.96 14.14
N ILE A 53 0.36 -10.39 15.30
CA ILE A 53 1.24 -10.76 16.42
C ILE A 53 2.04 -12.03 16.12
N ASN A 54 1.48 -12.94 15.33
CA ASN A 54 2.10 -14.21 14.94
C ASN A 54 2.95 -14.13 13.65
N LEU A 55 3.12 -12.94 13.07
CA LEU A 55 4.01 -12.78 11.92
C LEU A 55 5.46 -13.17 12.25
N PRO A 56 6.17 -13.83 11.32
CA PRO A 56 7.62 -14.01 11.43
C PRO A 56 8.33 -12.67 11.60
N GLN A 57 9.45 -12.66 12.34
CA GLN A 57 10.20 -11.43 12.61
C GLN A 57 10.62 -10.71 11.33
N GLN A 58 11.11 -11.46 10.33
CA GLN A 58 11.46 -10.91 9.01
C GLN A 58 10.30 -10.14 8.36
N SER A 59 9.07 -10.63 8.49
CA SER A 59 7.89 -9.94 7.95
C SER A 59 7.56 -8.68 8.74
N LYS A 60 7.73 -8.70 10.08
CA LYS A 60 7.56 -7.50 10.93
C LYS A 60 8.59 -6.43 10.59
N ASP A 61 9.84 -6.82 10.37
CA ASP A 61 10.93 -5.91 9.99
C ASP A 61 10.60 -5.21 8.65
N LEU A 62 10.09 -5.97 7.67
CA LEU A 62 9.64 -5.41 6.39
C LEU A 62 8.50 -4.39 6.57
N LEU A 63 7.52 -4.68 7.43
CA LEU A 63 6.40 -3.78 7.72
C LEU A 63 6.86 -2.50 8.42
N GLN A 64 7.77 -2.63 9.39
CA GLN A 64 8.38 -1.50 10.10
C GLN A 64 9.27 -0.64 9.18
N ALA A 65 9.88 -1.23 8.15
CA ALA A 65 10.62 -0.53 7.10
C ALA A 65 9.72 0.23 6.09
N ASN A 66 8.71 0.95 6.59
CA ASN A 66 7.79 1.80 5.80
C ASN A 66 6.87 1.08 4.81
N ARG A 67 6.62 -0.23 5.00
CA ARG A 67 5.74 -1.03 4.14
C ARG A 67 4.39 -1.38 4.77
N PHE A 68 4.12 -0.94 6.00
CA PHE A 68 2.84 -1.14 6.66
C PHE A 68 1.78 -0.12 6.20
N SER A 69 2.18 1.13 5.95
CA SER A 69 1.30 2.17 5.40
C SER A 69 1.93 2.90 4.21
N VAL A 70 1.08 3.37 3.29
CA VAL A 70 1.50 3.95 2.02
C VAL A 70 1.47 5.47 2.11
N SER A 71 2.46 6.15 1.54
CA SER A 71 2.45 7.61 1.35
C SER A 71 2.32 7.95 -0.14
N ARG A 72 1.63 9.04 -0.46
CA ARG A 72 1.60 9.64 -1.82
C ARG A 72 2.41 10.93 -1.93
N SER A 73 2.95 11.42 -0.81
CA SER A 73 3.80 12.61 -0.75
C SER A 73 4.93 12.41 0.26
N ASP A 74 5.94 13.27 0.21
CA ASP A 74 7.03 13.27 1.19
C ASP A 74 6.67 13.99 2.49
N THR A 75 5.40 14.38 2.66
CA THR A 75 4.94 15.06 3.87
C THR A 75 4.92 14.07 5.06
N PRO A 76 5.53 14.44 6.21
CA PRO A 76 5.45 13.63 7.42
C PRO A 76 4.00 13.34 7.83
N ALA A 77 3.75 12.15 8.38
CA ALA A 77 2.44 11.73 8.87
C ALA A 77 1.29 11.75 7.82
N SER A 78 1.61 11.76 6.53
CA SER A 78 0.61 11.71 5.44
C SER A 78 0.22 10.29 5.03
N ARG A 79 0.79 9.25 5.67
CA ARG A 79 0.57 7.86 5.30
C ARG A 79 -0.84 7.37 5.60
N THR A 80 -1.33 6.47 4.75
CA THR A 80 -2.66 5.86 4.87
C THR A 80 -2.58 4.35 4.65
N ALA A 81 -3.63 3.63 5.07
CA ALA A 81 -3.75 2.21 4.74
C ALA A 81 -3.71 2.01 3.21
N ALA A 82 -3.09 0.92 2.75
CA ALA A 82 -2.93 0.64 1.33
C ALA A 82 -4.28 0.57 0.60
N ASP A 83 -5.25 -0.12 1.20
CA ASP A 83 -6.61 -0.28 0.65
C ASP A 83 -7.31 1.08 0.44
N MET A 84 -7.32 1.92 1.47
CA MET A 84 -7.82 3.30 1.41
C MET A 84 -7.13 4.12 0.32
N THR A 85 -5.81 3.91 0.13
CA THR A 85 -5.02 4.61 -0.87
C THR A 85 -5.40 4.17 -2.29
N ILE A 86 -5.59 2.86 -2.48
CA ILE A 86 -6.03 2.27 -3.75
C ILE A 86 -7.43 2.78 -4.08
N GLU A 87 -8.38 2.68 -3.16
CA GLU A 87 -9.75 3.16 -3.36
C GLU A 87 -9.80 4.65 -3.69
N GLN A 88 -9.09 5.49 -2.92
CA GLN A 88 -9.05 6.93 -3.21
C GLN A 88 -8.39 7.23 -4.56
N THR A 89 -7.37 6.47 -4.95
CA THR A 89 -6.64 6.70 -6.20
C THR A 89 -7.47 6.27 -7.40
N ILE A 90 -8.10 5.10 -7.34
CA ILE A 90 -9.02 4.60 -8.37
C ILE A 90 -10.24 5.51 -8.48
N ASN A 91 -10.89 5.85 -7.37
CA ASN A 91 -12.07 6.72 -7.37
C ASN A 91 -11.74 8.13 -7.88
N LYS A 92 -10.56 8.68 -7.55
CA LYS A 92 -10.12 9.97 -8.09
C LYS A 92 -9.88 9.91 -9.59
N HIS A 93 -9.22 8.87 -10.09
CA HIS A 93 -8.97 8.71 -11.53
C HIS A 93 -10.26 8.44 -12.30
N ALA A 94 -11.17 7.61 -11.77
CA ALA A 94 -12.47 7.32 -12.38
C ALA A 94 -13.38 8.57 -12.47
N LYS A 95 -13.16 9.58 -11.63
CA LYS A 95 -13.90 10.86 -11.65
C LYS A 95 -13.30 11.92 -12.58
N THR A 96 -12.15 11.66 -13.21
CA THR A 96 -11.64 12.52 -14.29
C THR A 96 -12.29 12.16 -15.63
N SER A 97 -12.39 13.12 -16.56
CA SER A 97 -13.10 13.00 -17.85
C SER A 97 -12.52 11.86 -18.70
N GLY A 98 -13.05 10.65 -18.56
CA GLY A 98 -12.57 9.43 -19.21
C GLY A 98 -12.76 8.13 -18.42
N GLY A 99 -13.05 8.21 -17.11
CA GLY A 99 -13.46 7.05 -16.32
C GLY A 99 -12.41 5.94 -16.17
N ILE A 100 -12.88 4.74 -15.79
CA ILE A 100 -12.04 3.53 -15.63
C ILE A 100 -11.41 3.09 -16.96
N VAL A 101 -12.04 3.39 -18.10
CA VAL A 101 -11.59 3.01 -19.44
C VAL A 101 -10.19 3.59 -19.73
N ARG A 102 -9.95 4.86 -19.40
CA ARG A 102 -8.62 5.47 -19.57
C ARG A 102 -7.54 4.90 -18.66
N LEU A 103 -7.89 4.37 -17.48
CA LEU A 103 -6.92 3.71 -16.60
C LEU A 103 -6.42 2.40 -17.22
N ALA A 104 -7.32 1.66 -17.89
CA ALA A 104 -6.95 0.45 -18.63
C ALA A 104 -6.10 0.79 -19.88
N GLU A 105 -6.46 1.85 -20.61
CA GLU A 105 -5.72 2.32 -21.80
C GLU A 105 -4.33 2.87 -21.46
N ALA A 106 -4.18 3.63 -20.37
CA ALA A 106 -2.89 4.16 -19.93
C ALA A 106 -1.90 3.04 -19.58
N ASN A 107 -2.37 1.96 -18.96
CA ASN A 107 -1.55 0.79 -18.69
C ASN A 107 -1.12 0.10 -19.99
N GLN A 108 -2.00 -0.07 -20.97
CA GLN A 108 -1.63 -0.65 -22.28
C GLN A 108 -0.60 0.21 -23.02
N HIS A 109 -0.73 1.54 -22.97
CA HIS A 109 0.20 2.44 -23.63
C HIS A 109 1.61 2.42 -23.00
N ILE A 110 1.70 2.22 -21.68
CA ILE A 110 2.97 2.01 -20.98
C ILE A 110 3.58 0.65 -21.36
N THR A 111 2.78 -0.42 -21.41
CA THR A 111 3.30 -1.75 -21.79
C THR A 111 3.79 -1.78 -23.24
N HIS A 112 3.08 -1.10 -24.15
CA HIS A 112 3.52 -0.96 -25.54
C HIS A 112 4.76 -0.06 -25.68
N GLY A 113 4.84 1.05 -24.95
CA GLY A 113 6.02 1.93 -24.95
C GLY A 113 7.28 1.26 -24.39
N VAL A 114 7.14 0.45 -23.32
CA VAL A 114 8.26 -0.34 -22.77
C VAL A 114 8.70 -1.44 -23.74
N SER A 115 7.76 -2.12 -24.39
CA SER A 115 8.07 -3.12 -25.43
C SER A 115 8.82 -2.50 -26.62
N GLN A 116 8.40 -1.33 -27.09
CA GLN A 116 9.08 -0.62 -28.18
C GLN A 116 10.47 -0.11 -27.77
N GLY A 117 10.62 0.47 -26.57
CA GLY A 117 11.92 0.91 -26.06
C GLY A 117 12.93 -0.24 -25.88
N ILE A 118 12.48 -1.41 -25.43
CA ILE A 118 13.34 -2.61 -25.33
C ILE A 118 13.72 -3.13 -26.73
N THR A 119 12.80 -3.05 -27.70
CA THR A 119 13.07 -3.48 -29.08
C THR A 119 14.10 -2.55 -29.73
N GLU A 120 13.94 -1.23 -29.61
CA GLU A 120 14.87 -0.23 -30.15
C GLU A 120 16.27 -0.30 -29.53
N LEU A 121 16.39 -0.59 -28.22
CA LEU A 121 17.68 -0.81 -27.57
C LEU A 121 18.39 -2.07 -28.10
N ASN A 122 17.65 -3.15 -28.37
CA ASN A 122 18.21 -4.37 -28.93
C ASN A 122 18.68 -4.20 -30.39
N THR A 123 17.93 -3.47 -31.22
CA THR A 123 18.36 -3.17 -32.61
C THR A 123 19.59 -2.25 -32.63
N SER A 124 19.66 -1.30 -31.70
CA SER A 124 20.80 -0.37 -31.58
C SER A 124 22.09 -1.07 -31.12
N GLN A 125 21.98 -2.13 -30.31
CA GLN A 125 23.13 -2.91 -29.85
C GLN A 125 23.68 -3.87 -30.92
N GLN A 126 22.89 -4.27 -31.92
CA GLN A 126 23.38 -5.14 -33.01
C GLN A 126 24.25 -4.43 -34.05
N HIS A 127 24.31 -3.10 -34.04
CA HIS A 127 25.13 -2.34 -34.99
C HIS A 127 26.60 -2.13 -34.53
N ILE A 128 26.93 -2.49 -33.28
CA ILE A 128 28.30 -2.41 -32.74
C ILE A 128 28.91 -3.83 -32.74
N ARG A 129 29.19 -4.37 -33.92
CA ARG A 129 29.99 -5.59 -34.08
C ARG A 129 31.34 -5.20 -34.67
N TRP A 130 32.40 -5.34 -33.86
CA TRP A 130 33.78 -5.09 -34.29
C TRP A 130 34.15 -5.96 -35.50
N PRO A 131 34.83 -5.42 -36.52
CA PRO A 131 35.31 -6.23 -37.63
C PRO A 131 36.39 -7.19 -37.12
N THR A 132 36.15 -8.49 -37.24
CA THR A 132 37.17 -9.52 -37.03
C THR A 132 38.15 -9.47 -38.20
N SER A 133 39.42 -9.20 -37.93
CA SER A 133 40.52 -9.29 -38.91
C SER A 133 40.79 -10.76 -39.28
N ASN A 134 40.97 -11.00 -40.59
CA ASN A 134 41.42 -12.26 -41.20
C ASN A 134 42.71 -12.82 -40.59
#